data_AF-A0A2A3SYV3-F1
#
_entry.id   AF-A0A2A3SYV3-F1
#
_cell.length_a   1.000
_cell.length_b   1.000
_cell.length_c   1.000
_cell.angle_alpha   90.00
_cell.angle_beta   90.00
_cell.angle_gamma   90.00
#
_symmetry.space_group_name_H-M   'P 1'
#
loop_
_entity.id
_entity.type
_entity.pdbx_description
1 polymer ?
#
loop_
_entity_poly.entity_id
_entity_poly.type
_entity_poly.pdbx_seq_one_letter_code
_entity_poly.pdbx_strand_id
1 'polypeptide(L)' 'MHFSRRRKGITDYRKRLALLKSGIPRAVVRFTNSKIMIQITEFANQGDKVLASATSNDLAGMGWKNSKKNIPAAYLSG' A
#
# COMPACT_ATOMS: atom_id res chain seq x y z
N MET A 1 18.62 7.27 -18.84
CA MET A 1 17.75 6.05 -18.82
C MET A 1 16.91 6.06 -17.54
N HIS A 2 15.66 6.54 -17.61
CA HIS A 2 14.83 6.79 -16.42
C HIS A 2 14.10 5.51 -15.98
N PHE A 3 14.06 5.13 -14.69
CA PHE A 3 13.37 3.92 -14.23
C PHE A 3 11.91 3.85 -14.71
N SER A 4 11.45 2.67 -15.16
CA SER A 4 10.09 2.48 -15.72
C SER A 4 8.98 2.99 -14.79
N ARG A 5 9.05 2.65 -13.49
CA ARG A 5 8.07 3.11 -12.47
C ARG A 5 8.12 4.62 -12.21
N ARG A 6 9.29 5.24 -12.41
CA ARG A 6 9.46 6.69 -12.24
C ARG A 6 8.85 7.43 -13.43
N ARG A 7 9.01 6.92 -14.66
CA ARG A 7 8.35 7.46 -15.86
C ARG A 7 6.83 7.43 -15.73
N LYS A 8 6.28 6.38 -15.12
CA LYS A 8 4.83 6.27 -14.85
C LYS A 8 4.36 7.12 -13.64
N GLY A 9 5.25 7.79 -12.91
CA GLY A 9 4.90 8.57 -11.72
C GLY A 9 4.42 7.75 -10.51
N ILE A 10 4.53 6.42 -10.54
CA ILE A 10 3.96 5.52 -9.52
C ILE A 10 4.87 5.40 -8.29
N THR A 11 6.15 5.73 -8.41
CA THR A 11 7.12 5.54 -7.32
C THR A 11 8.11 6.70 -7.24
N ASP A 12 8.21 7.26 -6.04
CA ASP A 12 9.27 8.18 -5.66
C ASP A 12 10.46 7.38 -5.09
N TYR A 13 11.53 7.30 -5.87
CA TYR A 13 12.73 6.55 -5.49
C TYR A 13 13.52 7.21 -4.35
N ARG A 14 13.43 8.53 -4.16
CA ARG A 14 14.10 9.21 -3.03
C ARG A 14 13.46 8.80 -1.71
N LYS A 15 12.12 8.87 -1.63
CA LYS A 15 11.36 8.42 -0.45
C LYS A 15 11.48 6.92 -0.22
N ARG A 16 11.41 6.11 -1.29
CA ARG A 16 11.58 4.65 -1.18
C ARG A 16 12.93 4.29 -0.59
N LEU A 17 14.01 4.94 -1.04
CA LEU A 17 15.35 4.71 -0.51
C LEU A 17 15.43 5.06 0.98
N ALA A 18 14.87 6.20 1.40
CA ALA A 18 14.85 6.59 2.81
C ALA A 18 14.14 5.56 3.70
N LEU A 19 13.00 5.02 3.25
CA LEU A 19 12.27 3.97 3.97
C LEU A 19 13.06 2.66 4.04
N LEU A 20 13.72 2.26 2.95
CA LEU A 20 14.51 1.03 2.91
C LEU A 20 15.72 1.04 3.85
N LYS A 21 16.31 2.22 4.10
CA LYS A 21 17.46 2.35 4.99
C LYS A 21 17.17 1.90 6.42
N SER A 22 15.91 1.92 6.85
CA SER A 22 15.52 1.45 8.18
C SER A 22 15.65 -0.06 8.37
N GLY A 23 15.64 -0.84 7.28
CA GLY A 23 15.63 -2.31 7.36
C GLY A 23 14.31 -2.92 7.87
N ILE A 24 13.33 -2.09 8.22
CA ILE A 24 12.03 -2.53 8.76
C ILE A 24 11.03 -2.73 7.61
N PRO A 25 10.16 -3.75 7.65
CA PRO A 25 9.05 -3.88 6.74
C PRO A 25 8.19 -2.60 6.69
N ARG A 26 7.87 -2.13 5.50
CA ARG A 26 7.12 -0.88 5.31
C ARG A 26 5.62 -1.13 5.16
N ALA A 27 4.82 -0.30 5.79
CA ALA A 27 3.39 -0.21 5.52
C ALA A 27 3.15 0.65 4.26
N VAL A 28 2.73 0.02 3.18
CA VAL A 28 2.38 0.66 1.91
C VAL A 28 0.88 0.86 1.86
N VAL A 29 0.44 2.10 2.10
CA VAL A 29 -0.97 2.51 2.02
C VAL A 29 -1.21 3.20 0.68
N ARG A 30 -2.20 2.73 -0.08
CA ARG A 30 -2.61 3.32 -1.36
C ARG A 30 -4.11 3.55 -1.40
N PHE A 31 -4.48 4.80 -1.63
CA PHE A 31 -5.85 5.20 -1.93
C PHE A 31 -6.08 5.13 -3.44
N THR A 32 -7.17 4.50 -3.85
CA THR A 32 -7.69 4.59 -5.21
C THR A 32 -8.99 5.38 -5.20
N ASN A 33 -9.63 5.52 -6.35
CA ASN A 33 -10.92 6.19 -6.44
C ASN A 33 -12.04 5.44 -5.70
N SER A 34 -11.90 4.12 -5.51
CA SER A 34 -12.96 3.26 -4.97
C SER A 34 -12.59 2.53 -3.68
N LYS A 35 -11.29 2.33 -3.39
CA LYS A 35 -10.84 1.49 -2.28
C LYS A 35 -9.52 1.97 -1.68
N ILE A 36 -9.22 1.40 -0.52
CA ILE A 36 -7.98 1.60 0.22
C ILE A 36 -7.28 0.26 0.25
N MET A 37 -6.00 0.24 -0.12
CA MET A 37 -5.17 -0.95 -0.10
C MET A 37 -4.00 -0.72 0.86
N ILE A 38 -3.83 -1.64 1.80
CA ILE A 38 -2.77 -1.60 2.80
C ILE A 38 -1.97 -2.88 2.68
N GLN A 39 -0.65 -2.74 2.58
CA GLN A 39 0.26 -3.87 2.42
C GLN A 39 1.48 -3.70 3.33
N ILE A 40 1.77 -4.69 4.15
CA ILE A 40 3.05 -4.78 4.87
C ILE A 40 4.04 -5.47 3.94
N THR A 41 5.09 -4.77 3.55
CA THR A 41 5.98 -5.19 2.48
C THR A 41 7.43 -5.14 2.93
N GLU A 42 8.13 -6.25 2.74
CA GLU A 42 9.55 -6.42 2.95
C GLU A 42 10.32 -6.28 1.63
N PHE A 43 11.57 -5.86 1.71
CA PHE A 43 12.43 -5.76 0.54
C PHE A 43 13.14 -7.09 0.27
N ALA A 44 13.11 -7.57 -0.98
CA ALA A 44 13.98 -8.62 -1.46
C ALA A 44 14.63 -8.23 -2.80
N ASN A 45 15.77 -8.86 -3.11
CA ASN A 45 16.59 -8.49 -4.27
C ASN A 45 15.88 -8.65 -5.61
N GLN A 46 14.97 -9.62 -5.72
CA GLN A 46 14.19 -9.86 -6.95
C GLN A 46 12.94 -8.98 -7.05
N GLY A 47 12.54 -8.33 -5.96
CA GLY A 47 11.28 -7.61 -5.86
C GLY A 47 10.82 -7.50 -4.41
N ASP A 48 9.88 -6.60 -4.15
CA ASP A 48 9.33 -6.48 -2.81
C ASP A 48 8.41 -7.68 -2.49
N LYS A 49 8.53 -8.25 -1.28
CA LYS A 49 7.70 -9.35 -0.80
C LYS A 49 6.58 -8.81 0.10
N VAL A 50 5.33 -9.13 -0.23
CA VAL A 50 4.18 -8.76 0.61
C VAL A 50 4.02 -9.80 1.71
N LEU A 51 4.09 -9.36 2.97
CA LEU A 51 3.92 -10.20 4.15
C LEU A 51 2.45 -10.29 4.58
N ALA A 52 1.75 -9.15 4.53
CA ALA A 52 0.33 -9.06 4.82
C ALA A 52 -0.33 -8.03 3.90
N SER A 53 -1.60 -8.24 3.57
CA SER A 53 -2.38 -7.32 2.77
C SER A 53 -3.82 -7.26 3.25
N ALA A 54 -4.38 -6.05 3.29
CA ALA A 54 -5.77 -5.81 3.58
C ALA A 54 -6.32 -4.79 2.58
N THR A 55 -7.58 -4.97 2.18
CA THR A 55 -8.28 -4.05 1.29
C THR A 55 -9.61 -3.67 1.89
N SER A 56 -10.04 -2.42 1.72
CA SER A 56 -11.36 -1.97 2.19
C SER A 56 -12.56 -2.66 1.50
N ASN A 57 -12.31 -3.50 0.50
CA ASN A 57 -13.31 -4.40 -0.06
C ASN A 57 -13.64 -5.56 0.87
N ASP A 58 -12.67 -6.03 1.65
CA ASP A 58 -12.82 -7.17 2.56
C ASP A 58 -13.83 -6.84 3.67
N LEU A 59 -13.92 -5.54 4.02
CA LEU A 59 -14.92 -5.01 4.96
C LEU A 59 -16.37 -5.30 4.53
N ALA A 60 -16.64 -5.42 3.23
CA ALA A 60 -17.98 -5.75 2.76
C ALA A 60 -18.45 -7.13 3.25
N GLY A 61 -17.52 -8.09 3.34
CA GLY A 61 -17.80 -9.42 3.91
C GLY A 61 -17.99 -9.39 5.43
N MET A 62 -17.49 -8.34 6.10
CA MET A 62 -17.63 -8.11 7.54
C MET A 62 -18.87 -7.25 7.90
N GLY A 63 -19.78 -7.02 6.94
CA GLY A 63 -21.01 -6.26 7.16
C GLY A 63 -20.90 -4.76 6.91
N TRP A 64 -19.78 -4.26 6.38
CA TRP A 64 -19.61 -2.85 6.05
C TRP A 64 -20.37 -2.48 4.76
N LYS A 65 -21.43 -1.68 4.91
CA LYS A 65 -22.29 -1.23 3.79
C LYS A 65 -21.97 0.17 3.28
N ASN A 66 -21.13 0.91 4.00
CA ASN A 66 -20.80 2.30 3.69
C ASN A 66 -19.67 2.40 2.65
N SER A 67 -19.33 3.64 2.28
CA SER A 67 -18.19 3.90 1.40
C SER A 67 -16.92 3.21 1.89
N LYS A 68 -16.20 2.61 0.94
CA LYS A 68 -14.93 1.88 1.17
C LYS A 68 -13.70 2.79 1.07
N LYS A 69 -13.94 4.11 0.96
CA LYS A 69 -12.92 5.16 0.80
C LYS A 69 -13.22 6.34 1.73
N ASN A 70 -13.64 6.05 2.96
CA ASN A 70 -13.80 7.04 4.01
C ASN A 70 -12.77 6.77 5.13
N ILE A 71 -12.66 7.72 6.06
CA ILE A 71 -11.73 7.62 7.19
C ILE A 71 -12.00 6.35 8.04
N PRO A 72 -13.26 5.99 8.36
CA PRO A 72 -13.54 4.74 9.07
C PRO A 72 -13.09 3.49 8.31
N ALA A 73 -13.31 3.41 7.00
CA ALA A 73 -12.83 2.29 6.19
C ALA A 73 -11.30 2.22 6.14
N ALA A 74 -10.62 3.37 6.17
CA ALA A 74 -9.16 3.42 6.26
C ALA A 74 -8.67 2.85 7.59
N TYR A 75 -9.32 3.24 8.69
CA TYR A 75 -9.03 2.76 10.03
C TYR A 75 -9.27 1.25 10.17
N LEU A 76 -10.40 0.75 9.65
CA LEU A 76 -10.73 -0.67 9.73
C LEU A 76 -9.87 -1.55 8.82
N SER A 77 -9.28 -0.98 7.76
CA SER A 77 -8.42 -1.75 6.84
C SER A 77 -6.97 -1.84 7.31
N GLY A 78 -6.54 -0.99 8.25
CA GLY A 78 -5.15 -0.86 8.69
C GLY A 78 -4.96 -1.46 10.06
#